data_AF-A0A4Q4U495-F1
#
_entry.id   AF-A0A4Q4U495-F1
#
_cell.length_a   1.000
_cell.length_b   1.000
_cell.length_c   1.000
_cell.angle_alpha   90.00
_cell.angle_beta   90.00
_cell.angle_gamma   90.00
#
_symmetry.space_group_name_H-M   'P 1'
#
loop_
_entity.id
_entity.type
_entity.pdbx_description
1 polymer ?
#
loop_
_entity_poly.entity_id
_entity_poly.type
_entity_poly.pdbx_seq_one_letter_code
_entity_poly.pdbx_strand_id
1 'polypeptide(L)'
;MSSIQAIHNQLNDIEHVVVCVDPVDLDNIWQSLWALVRAPNAHIHITLSPRVLDLRVPTFAELFEKLMEKVGSHYMLDVLEENAEEVCALLGDEVLRDYFARDATFQTDPHTRTHIALYMAISALRFALKFSSKGHASSRYTFYWDPRSMETIIPGIHHPTHVNDYLYACSDEDRRESSKYLHLRGQEREEKMVTIMERTANRLAEQLGYQKPADILHPIEELIGLFKGPVAGTQSLVLGGGPFTEMVRLLAETDLVPLAIVAMARTWHADVNIFVNNYNDLMDMDAAMEIENIVKKRAIPTWFFPTECAKAKVEGGEVLRACPWDFATKELIAIFKAAGDMESYEQAAAFTRETKTLAKVHMFDVLTVVPLALPSSLPYRRAVSYGDQVKGRRVIRIKEAADGPINIFCPDEKAMAASKEMAMKEISYVLSPVNEK
;
A
#
# COMPACT_ATOMS: atom_id res chain seq x y z
N MET A 1 7.61 28.21 1.09
CA MET A 1 7.11 26.81 1.06
C MET A 1 7.38 26.19 2.42
N SER A 2 6.43 25.39 2.92
CA SER A 2 6.60 24.65 4.17
C SER A 2 7.79 23.69 4.03
N SER A 3 8.60 23.53 5.08
CA SER A 3 9.64 22.50 5.13
C SER A 3 9.09 21.27 5.87
N ILE A 4 9.72 20.11 5.71
CA ILE A 4 9.37 18.93 6.52
C ILE A 4 9.39 19.26 8.04
N GLN A 5 10.32 20.10 8.49
CA GLN A 5 10.37 20.57 9.87
C GLN A 5 9.14 21.40 10.27
N ALA A 6 8.63 22.24 9.36
CA ALA A 6 7.42 23.02 9.62
C ALA A 6 6.18 22.14 9.70
N ILE A 7 6.11 21.06 8.91
CA ILE A 7 5.03 20.06 9.00
C ILE A 7 5.10 19.36 10.35
N HIS A 8 6.29 18.87 10.74
CA HIS A 8 6.52 18.21 12.03
C HIS A 8 6.00 19.05 13.21
N ASN A 9 6.32 20.35 13.22
CA ASN A 9 5.94 21.26 14.29
C ASN A 9 4.42 21.50 14.39
N GLN A 10 3.65 21.20 13.34
CA GLN A 10 2.20 21.41 13.27
C GLN A 10 1.39 20.12 13.49
N LEU A 11 2.04 18.95 13.60
CA LEU A 11 1.33 17.66 13.72
C LEU A 11 0.41 17.57 14.96
N ASN A 12 0.78 18.24 16.05
CA ASN A 12 -0.04 18.25 17.27
C ASN A 12 -1.28 19.16 17.16
N ASP A 13 -1.24 20.14 16.26
CA ASP A 13 -2.29 21.16 16.12
C ASP A 13 -3.26 20.85 14.99
N ILE A 14 -3.01 19.79 14.23
CA ILE A 14 -3.83 19.41 13.08
C ILE A 14 -5.10 18.70 13.54
N GLU A 15 -6.24 19.07 12.95
CA GLU A 15 -7.55 18.52 13.29
C GLU A 15 -7.91 17.32 12.40
N HIS A 16 -7.31 17.23 11.21
CA HIS A 16 -7.64 16.21 10.22
C HIS A 16 -6.39 15.66 9.54
N VAL A 17 -6.35 14.34 9.39
CA VAL A 17 -5.39 13.63 8.53
C VAL A 17 -6.17 12.76 7.56
N VAL A 18 -5.84 12.81 6.29
CA VAL A 18 -6.37 11.92 5.25
C VAL A 18 -5.28 10.93 4.87
N VAL A 19 -5.59 9.64 4.88
CA VAL A 19 -4.68 8.54 4.54
C VAL A 19 -5.28 7.75 3.39
N CYS A 20 -4.64 7.79 2.22
CA CYS A 20 -5.06 7.09 1.02
C CYS A 20 -4.19 5.85 0.81
N VAL A 21 -4.78 4.67 0.98
CA VAL A 21 -4.07 3.38 0.98
C VAL A 21 -4.86 2.35 0.18
N ASP A 22 -4.19 1.29 -0.27
CA ASP A 22 -4.85 0.14 -0.87
C ASP A 22 -5.19 -0.93 0.18
N PRO A 23 -5.98 -1.97 -0.15
CA PRO A 23 -6.49 -2.94 0.82
C PRO A 23 -5.40 -3.95 1.19
N VAL A 24 -5.58 -4.52 2.37
CA VAL A 24 -4.55 -4.81 3.38
C VAL A 24 -3.17 -5.20 2.83
N ASP A 25 -2.28 -4.21 2.84
CA ASP A 25 -0.87 -4.40 3.20
C ASP A 25 -0.70 -4.07 4.70
N LEU A 26 0.06 -4.90 5.42
CA LEU A 26 0.43 -4.64 6.81
C LEU A 26 1.14 -3.30 6.98
N ASP A 27 1.88 -2.89 5.95
CA ASP A 27 2.61 -1.64 5.91
C ASP A 27 1.71 -0.40 5.90
N ASN A 28 0.58 -0.47 5.16
CA ASN A 28 -0.45 0.56 5.16
C ASN A 28 -1.16 0.70 6.51
N ILE A 29 -1.30 -0.40 7.26
CA ILE A 29 -1.77 -0.35 8.65
C ILE A 29 -0.76 0.40 9.53
N TRP A 30 0.54 0.17 9.34
CA TRP A 30 1.59 0.84 10.12
C TRP A 30 1.71 2.33 9.77
N GLN A 31 1.56 2.72 8.51
CA GLN A 31 1.47 4.13 8.11
C GLN A 31 0.25 4.82 8.75
N SER A 32 -0.89 4.13 8.81
CA SER A 32 -2.10 4.69 9.44
C SER A 32 -1.99 4.78 10.97
N LEU A 33 -1.34 3.80 11.61
CA LEU A 33 -0.97 3.87 13.04
C LEU A 33 -0.06 5.08 13.31
N TRP A 34 0.88 5.38 12.42
CA TRP A 34 1.73 6.57 12.55
C TRP A 34 0.89 7.84 12.64
N ALA A 35 -0.13 7.98 11.79
CA ALA A 35 -1.03 9.13 11.83
C ALA A 35 -1.79 9.23 13.17
N LEU A 36 -2.30 8.11 13.69
CA LEU A 36 -2.99 8.06 14.98
C LEU A 36 -2.08 8.44 16.16
N VAL A 37 -0.81 8.03 16.12
CA VAL A 37 0.18 8.30 17.18
C VAL A 37 0.73 9.73 17.09
N ARG A 38 1.06 10.20 15.89
CA ARG A 38 1.75 11.49 15.68
C ARG A 38 0.84 12.69 15.53
N ALA A 39 -0.44 12.48 15.21
CA ALA A 39 -1.46 13.52 15.22
C ALA A 39 -2.52 13.22 16.30
N PRO A 40 -2.16 13.31 17.60
CA PRO A 40 -3.01 12.84 18.70
C PRO A 40 -4.29 13.64 18.90
N ASN A 41 -4.48 14.77 18.22
CA ASN A 41 -5.72 15.56 18.26
C ASN A 41 -6.54 15.46 16.98
N ALA A 42 -6.01 14.81 15.94
CA ALA A 42 -6.66 14.73 14.64
C ALA A 42 -7.66 13.57 14.55
N HIS A 43 -8.70 13.78 13.75
CA HIS A 43 -9.48 12.69 13.17
C HIS A 43 -8.78 12.14 11.94
N ILE A 44 -8.64 10.81 11.87
CA ILE A 44 -7.93 10.14 10.77
C ILE A 44 -8.95 9.56 9.78
N HIS A 45 -9.03 10.15 8.60
CA HIS A 45 -9.88 9.69 7.50
C HIS A 45 -9.09 8.76 6.61
N ILE A 46 -9.47 7.49 6.53
CA ILE A 46 -8.73 6.47 5.78
C ILE A 46 -9.54 6.07 4.55
N THR A 47 -9.05 6.37 3.36
CA THR A 47 -9.68 5.95 2.10
C THR A 47 -8.98 4.69 1.60
N LEU A 48 -9.78 3.67 1.25
CA LEU A 48 -9.26 2.41 0.71
C LEU A 48 -9.48 2.34 -0.80
N SER A 49 -8.41 2.30 -1.58
CA SER A 49 -8.44 2.04 -3.03
C SER A 49 -8.67 0.56 -3.29
N PRO A 50 -9.49 0.11 -4.24
CA PRO A 50 -9.62 -1.31 -4.54
C PRO A 50 -8.33 -1.92 -5.09
N ARG A 51 -8.08 -3.19 -4.77
CA ARG A 51 -7.25 -4.08 -5.58
C ARG A 51 -8.16 -5.11 -6.24
N VAL A 52 -7.87 -5.50 -7.47
CA VAL A 52 -8.63 -6.55 -8.15
C VAL A 52 -8.43 -7.87 -7.41
N LEU A 53 -9.53 -8.56 -7.08
CA LEU A 53 -9.55 -9.83 -6.37
C LEU A 53 -10.29 -10.87 -7.22
N ASP A 54 -9.57 -11.82 -7.81
CA ASP A 54 -10.16 -12.97 -8.50
C ASP A 54 -9.99 -14.25 -7.68
N LEU A 55 -11.07 -14.67 -7.03
CA LEU A 55 -11.09 -15.86 -6.17
C LEU A 55 -11.21 -17.18 -6.94
N ARG A 56 -11.30 -17.15 -8.27
CA ARG A 56 -11.42 -18.37 -9.09
C ARG A 56 -10.06 -18.91 -9.54
N VAL A 57 -9.02 -18.09 -9.50
CA VAL A 57 -7.70 -18.45 -10.01
C VAL A 57 -6.86 -19.08 -8.88
N PRO A 58 -6.21 -20.23 -9.12
CA PRO A 58 -5.39 -20.89 -8.10
C PRO A 58 -4.14 -20.08 -7.78
N THR A 59 -3.58 -20.29 -6.58
CA THR A 59 -2.31 -19.65 -6.22
C THR A 59 -1.13 -20.34 -6.90
N PHE A 60 -0.11 -19.57 -7.25
CA PHE A 60 1.12 -20.12 -7.84
C PHE A 60 2.03 -20.83 -6.84
N ALA A 61 1.73 -20.83 -5.53
CA ALA A 61 2.64 -21.26 -4.47
C ALA A 61 3.31 -22.63 -4.71
N GLU A 62 2.57 -23.60 -5.25
CA GLU A 62 3.06 -24.96 -5.57
C GLU A 62 3.95 -25.01 -6.81
N LEU A 63 3.72 -24.11 -7.77
CA LEU A 63 4.46 -24.06 -9.04
C LEU A 63 5.54 -22.97 -9.06
N PHE A 64 5.57 -22.11 -8.04
CA PHE A 64 6.38 -20.90 -8.01
C PHE A 64 7.86 -21.16 -8.32
N GLU A 65 8.50 -22.11 -7.62
CA GLU A 65 9.92 -22.43 -7.82
C GLU A 65 10.20 -22.91 -9.25
N LYS A 66 9.35 -23.83 -9.75
CA LYS A 66 9.47 -24.38 -11.11
C LYS A 66 9.32 -23.28 -12.17
N LEU A 67 8.40 -22.35 -11.96
CA LEU A 67 8.16 -21.24 -12.88
C LEU A 67 9.26 -20.20 -12.79
N MET A 68 9.69 -19.88 -11.57
CA MET A 68 10.76 -18.93 -11.30
C MET A 68 12.07 -19.40 -11.95
N GLU A 69 12.45 -20.67 -11.76
CA GLU A 69 13.62 -21.27 -12.43
C GLU A 69 13.53 -21.20 -13.96
N LYS A 70 12.32 -21.34 -14.51
CA LYS A 70 12.10 -21.46 -15.96
C LYS A 70 11.99 -20.13 -16.70
N VAL A 71 11.29 -19.14 -16.14
CA VAL A 71 11.03 -17.85 -16.81
C VAL A 71 11.58 -16.65 -16.06
N GLY A 72 11.97 -16.79 -14.80
CA GLY A 72 12.47 -15.68 -13.99
C GLY A 72 11.39 -14.76 -13.43
N SER A 73 11.74 -13.95 -12.43
CA SER A 73 10.80 -13.12 -11.67
C SER A 73 10.22 -11.99 -12.51
N HIS A 74 10.98 -11.49 -13.48
CA HIS A 74 10.52 -10.46 -14.42
C HIS A 74 9.31 -10.96 -15.21
N TYR A 75 9.40 -12.14 -15.85
CA TYR A 75 8.31 -12.69 -16.65
C TYR A 75 7.14 -13.22 -15.84
N MET A 76 7.34 -13.56 -14.56
CA MET A 76 6.25 -13.95 -13.68
C MET A 76 5.37 -12.78 -13.23
N LEU A 77 5.93 -11.57 -13.16
CA LEU A 77 5.29 -10.44 -12.49
C LEU A 77 4.96 -9.29 -13.43
N ASP A 78 5.67 -9.20 -14.55
CA ASP A 78 5.36 -8.24 -15.59
C ASP A 78 4.01 -8.60 -16.21
N VAL A 79 3.02 -7.71 -16.06
CA VAL A 79 1.61 -7.92 -16.43
C VAL A 79 1.53 -8.73 -17.74
N LEU A 80 1.03 -9.97 -17.64
CA LEU A 80 1.09 -10.94 -18.73
C LEU A 80 0.32 -10.53 -20.00
N GLU A 81 -0.33 -9.37 -20.02
CA GLU A 81 -0.94 -8.82 -21.23
C GLU A 81 0.04 -8.71 -22.40
N GLU A 82 1.32 -8.40 -22.16
CA GLU A 82 2.28 -8.18 -23.26
C GLU A 82 3.09 -9.42 -23.64
N ASN A 83 3.33 -10.35 -22.70
CA ASN A 83 4.26 -11.48 -22.90
C ASN A 83 3.62 -12.86 -22.67
N ALA A 84 2.30 -12.98 -22.45
CA ALA A 84 1.66 -14.28 -22.19
C ALA A 84 1.96 -15.31 -23.29
N GLU A 85 1.91 -14.94 -24.57
CA GLU A 85 2.18 -15.86 -25.67
C GLU A 85 3.66 -16.32 -25.69
N GLU A 86 4.59 -15.40 -25.41
CA GLU A 86 6.03 -15.69 -25.32
C GLU A 86 6.33 -16.60 -24.12
N VAL A 87 5.74 -16.31 -22.97
CA VAL A 87 5.84 -17.13 -21.75
C VAL A 87 5.21 -18.50 -21.99
N CYS A 88 4.03 -18.58 -22.62
CA CYS A 88 3.40 -19.85 -22.97
C CYS A 88 4.27 -20.68 -23.93
N ALA A 89 4.88 -20.04 -24.92
CA ALA A 89 5.80 -20.69 -25.85
C ALA A 89 7.09 -21.18 -25.16
N LEU A 90 7.65 -20.38 -24.24
CA LEU A 90 8.80 -20.75 -23.39
C LEU A 90 8.46 -21.93 -22.46
N LEU A 91 7.23 -21.98 -21.95
CA LEU A 91 6.80 -23.00 -21.01
C LEU A 91 6.50 -24.34 -21.66
N GLY A 92 6.01 -24.38 -22.91
CA GLY A 92 5.73 -25.63 -23.64
C GLY A 92 4.81 -26.60 -22.88
N ASP A 93 3.97 -26.07 -21.99
CA ASP A 93 3.10 -26.81 -21.07
C ASP A 93 1.73 -26.11 -21.02
N GLU A 94 0.73 -26.72 -21.67
CA GLU A 94 -0.62 -26.18 -21.76
C GLU A 94 -1.30 -26.06 -20.39
N VAL A 95 -0.90 -26.86 -19.39
CA VAL A 95 -1.47 -26.77 -18.03
C VAL A 95 -1.00 -25.50 -17.32
N LEU A 96 0.19 -25.02 -17.65
CA LEU A 96 0.72 -23.76 -17.12
C LEU A 96 0.04 -22.55 -17.76
N ARG A 97 -0.43 -22.65 -19.02
CA ARG A 97 -1.14 -21.57 -19.72
C ARG A 97 -2.29 -20.99 -18.89
N ASP A 98 -3.04 -21.83 -18.18
CA ASP A 98 -4.16 -21.39 -17.35
C ASP A 98 -3.72 -20.65 -16.08
N TYR A 99 -2.53 -20.95 -15.55
CA TYR A 99 -1.94 -20.17 -14.46
C TYR A 99 -1.50 -18.78 -14.96
N PHE A 100 -1.00 -18.70 -16.20
CA PHE A 100 -0.61 -17.46 -16.87
C PHE A 100 -1.78 -16.77 -17.63
N ALA A 101 -3.02 -17.26 -17.46
CA ALA A 101 -4.18 -16.67 -18.13
C ALA A 101 -4.46 -15.26 -17.58
N ARG A 102 -4.93 -14.37 -18.46
CA ARG A 102 -5.15 -12.95 -18.19
C ARG A 102 -5.91 -12.75 -16.87
N ASP A 103 -5.37 -11.88 -16.01
CA ASP A 103 -6.09 -11.46 -14.82
C ASP A 103 -7.43 -10.86 -15.22
N ALA A 104 -8.47 -11.29 -14.51
CA ALA A 104 -9.73 -10.60 -14.55
C ALA A 104 -9.49 -9.14 -14.12
N THR A 105 -10.05 -8.18 -14.85
CA THR A 105 -10.04 -6.76 -14.47
C THR A 105 -11.44 -6.36 -14.03
N PHE A 106 -11.58 -5.28 -13.27
CA PHE A 106 -12.90 -4.74 -12.95
C PHE A 106 -13.70 -4.36 -14.21
N GLN A 107 -13.00 -3.96 -15.28
CA GLN A 107 -13.58 -3.47 -16.52
C GLN A 107 -14.00 -4.60 -17.46
N THR A 108 -13.32 -5.76 -17.41
CA THR A 108 -13.54 -6.87 -18.33
C THR A 108 -14.21 -8.09 -17.70
N ASP A 109 -14.26 -8.17 -16.37
CA ASP A 109 -14.85 -9.30 -15.67
C ASP A 109 -15.77 -8.86 -14.51
N PRO A 110 -17.09 -8.99 -14.66
CA PRO A 110 -18.05 -8.68 -13.61
C PRO A 110 -17.83 -9.43 -12.29
N HIS A 111 -17.25 -10.64 -12.30
CA HIS A 111 -17.05 -11.44 -11.09
C HIS A 111 -16.11 -10.76 -10.10
N THR A 112 -15.10 -10.03 -10.57
CA THR A 112 -14.17 -9.29 -9.71
C THR A 112 -14.86 -8.18 -8.91
N ARG A 113 -16.04 -7.72 -9.36
CA ARG A 113 -16.84 -6.70 -8.68
C ARG A 113 -17.78 -7.30 -7.63
N THR A 114 -18.07 -8.61 -7.70
CA THR A 114 -19.05 -9.26 -6.81
C THR A 114 -18.60 -9.26 -5.35
N HIS A 115 -17.31 -9.51 -5.11
CA HIS A 115 -16.77 -9.72 -3.75
C HIS A 115 -15.93 -8.56 -3.23
N ILE A 116 -15.77 -7.51 -4.04
CA ILE A 116 -14.92 -6.37 -3.68
C ILE A 116 -15.40 -5.68 -2.41
N ALA A 117 -16.71 -5.46 -2.25
CA ALA A 117 -17.26 -4.81 -1.06
C ALA A 117 -16.95 -5.59 0.24
N LEU A 118 -17.03 -6.92 0.18
CA LEU A 118 -16.64 -7.78 1.30
C LEU A 118 -15.14 -7.67 1.59
N TYR A 119 -14.31 -7.67 0.55
CA TYR A 119 -12.86 -7.52 0.68
C TYR A 119 -12.44 -6.17 1.28
N MET A 120 -13.08 -5.08 0.84
CA MET A 120 -12.88 -3.75 1.42
C MET A 120 -13.31 -3.72 2.90
N ALA A 121 -14.45 -4.35 3.23
CA ALA A 121 -14.97 -4.35 4.59
C ALA A 121 -14.05 -5.14 5.53
N ILE A 122 -13.61 -6.32 5.12
CA ILE A 122 -12.61 -7.12 5.84
C ILE A 122 -11.32 -6.31 6.04
N SER A 123 -10.90 -5.56 5.02
CA SER A 123 -9.71 -4.72 5.09
C SER A 123 -9.84 -3.64 6.16
N ALA A 124 -10.92 -2.87 6.16
CA ALA A 124 -11.19 -1.88 7.20
C ALA A 124 -11.28 -2.49 8.61
N LEU A 125 -11.93 -3.65 8.74
CA LEU A 125 -12.03 -4.37 10.02
C LEU A 125 -10.67 -4.76 10.58
N ARG A 126 -9.71 -5.11 9.72
CA ARG A 126 -8.34 -5.45 10.12
C ARG A 126 -7.55 -4.24 10.61
N PHE A 127 -7.70 -3.10 9.94
CA PHE A 127 -7.13 -1.84 10.43
C PHE A 127 -7.72 -1.51 11.80
N ALA A 128 -9.04 -1.53 11.94
CA ALA A 128 -9.72 -1.25 13.20
C ALA A 128 -9.32 -2.22 14.33
N LEU A 129 -9.21 -3.52 14.05
CA LEU A 129 -8.72 -4.51 15.02
C LEU A 129 -7.31 -4.15 15.49
N LYS A 130 -6.42 -3.78 14.56
CA LYS A 130 -5.06 -3.41 14.90
C LYS A 130 -4.99 -2.11 15.69
N PHE A 131 -5.79 -1.11 15.33
CA PHE A 131 -5.83 0.17 16.06
C PHE A 131 -6.35 -0.03 17.49
N SER A 132 -7.43 -0.81 17.63
CA SER A 132 -8.01 -1.18 18.92
C SER A 132 -7.01 -1.93 19.80
N SER A 133 -6.28 -2.92 19.25
CA SER A 133 -5.27 -3.66 20.01
C SER A 133 -4.06 -2.82 20.43
N LYS A 134 -3.89 -1.62 19.83
CA LYS A 134 -2.89 -0.62 20.23
C LYS A 134 -3.46 0.48 21.14
N GLY A 135 -4.74 0.41 21.51
CA GLY A 135 -5.36 1.34 22.43
C GLY A 135 -5.93 2.60 21.77
N HIS A 136 -6.10 2.61 20.44
CA HIS A 136 -6.74 3.73 19.76
C HIS A 136 -8.26 3.56 19.71
N ALA A 137 -8.99 4.57 20.17
CA ALA A 137 -10.44 4.57 20.16
C ALA A 137 -11.01 4.65 18.73
N SER A 138 -12.11 3.94 18.47
CA SER A 138 -12.79 3.95 17.17
C SER A 138 -13.32 5.31 16.74
N SER A 139 -13.55 6.23 17.69
CA SER A 139 -13.92 7.62 17.40
C SER A 139 -12.82 8.45 16.74
N ARG A 140 -11.58 7.95 16.69
CA ARG A 140 -10.43 8.66 16.13
C ARG A 140 -10.24 8.45 14.63
N TYR A 141 -10.98 7.52 14.02
CA TYR A 141 -10.80 7.20 12.61
C TYR A 141 -12.12 6.83 11.92
N THR A 142 -12.15 6.96 10.61
CA THR A 142 -13.27 6.53 9.76
C THR A 142 -12.74 5.99 8.44
N PHE A 143 -13.30 4.87 7.97
CA PHE A 143 -12.92 4.27 6.70
C PHE A 143 -13.89 4.65 5.60
N TYR A 144 -13.33 4.97 4.44
CA TYR A 144 -14.08 5.37 3.25
C TYR A 144 -13.68 4.55 2.04
N TRP A 145 -14.60 4.39 1.11
CA TRP A 145 -14.40 3.64 -0.13
C TRP A 145 -15.23 4.26 -1.26
N ASP A 146 -14.72 4.17 -2.49
CA ASP A 146 -15.40 4.59 -3.71
C ASP A 146 -15.52 3.41 -4.70
N PRO A 147 -16.74 2.90 -4.98
CA PRO A 147 -16.93 1.92 -6.04
C PRO A 147 -16.46 2.38 -7.42
N ARG A 148 -16.39 3.69 -7.68
CA ARG A 148 -15.97 4.24 -8.99
C ARG A 148 -14.48 4.10 -9.22
N SER A 149 -13.67 3.89 -8.18
CA SER A 149 -12.24 3.59 -8.33
C SER A 149 -11.98 2.30 -9.13
N MET A 150 -12.96 1.39 -9.18
CA MET A 150 -12.92 0.21 -10.06
C MET A 150 -12.98 0.54 -11.56
N GLU A 151 -13.25 1.78 -11.95
CA GLU A 151 -13.28 2.19 -13.35
C GLU A 151 -11.89 2.49 -13.89
N THR A 152 -10.98 2.98 -13.04
CA THR A 152 -9.64 3.44 -13.45
C THR A 152 -8.51 2.55 -12.95
N ILE A 153 -8.67 1.89 -11.80
CA ILE A 153 -7.61 1.04 -11.25
C ILE A 153 -7.43 -0.20 -12.12
N ILE A 154 -6.17 -0.44 -12.49
CA ILE A 154 -5.73 -1.64 -13.23
C ILE A 154 -5.09 -2.65 -12.28
N PRO A 155 -5.18 -3.97 -12.56
CA PRO A 155 -4.48 -4.97 -11.77
C PRO A 155 -2.97 -4.83 -11.92
N GLY A 156 -2.27 -4.85 -10.79
CA GLY A 156 -0.87 -4.46 -10.72
C GLY A 156 0.15 -5.56 -10.69
N ILE A 157 -0.24 -6.72 -10.21
CA ILE A 157 0.56 -7.94 -10.07
C ILE A 157 -0.49 -9.03 -10.27
N HIS A 158 -0.14 -10.13 -10.95
CA HIS A 158 -0.99 -11.31 -11.04
C HIS A 158 -1.58 -11.59 -9.66
N HIS A 159 -2.85 -11.26 -9.46
CA HIS A 159 -3.49 -11.35 -8.16
C HIS A 159 -3.30 -12.71 -7.45
N PRO A 160 -3.17 -13.86 -8.17
CA PRO A 160 -2.85 -15.17 -7.58
C PRO A 160 -1.36 -15.42 -7.27
N THR A 161 -0.45 -14.58 -7.78
CA THR A 161 0.96 -14.47 -7.32
C THR A 161 1.10 -13.47 -6.18
N HIS A 162 0.15 -12.53 -6.09
CA HIS A 162 0.05 -11.64 -4.97
C HIS A 162 -0.38 -12.42 -3.73
N VAL A 163 -0.12 -11.82 -2.59
CA VAL A 163 -0.33 -12.50 -1.34
C VAL A 163 -1.81 -12.71 -1.12
N ASN A 164 -2.21 -13.83 -0.52
CA ASN A 164 -3.58 -14.05 -0.07
C ASN A 164 -3.88 -13.11 1.11
N ASP A 165 -3.82 -11.80 0.88
CA ASP A 165 -4.05 -10.77 1.87
C ASP A 165 -5.47 -10.87 2.45
N TYR A 166 -6.43 -11.38 1.68
CA TYR A 166 -7.77 -11.78 2.16
C TYR A 166 -7.73 -12.89 3.23
N LEU A 167 -6.60 -13.57 3.47
CA LEU A 167 -6.38 -14.50 4.60
C LEU A 167 -5.65 -13.88 5.81
N TYR A 168 -5.23 -12.62 5.74
CA TYR A 168 -4.60 -11.94 6.87
C TYR A 168 -5.55 -11.86 8.08
N ALA A 169 -5.04 -12.02 9.31
CA ALA A 169 -5.86 -12.07 10.54
C ALA A 169 -7.06 -13.05 10.51
N CYS A 170 -7.05 -14.04 9.60
CA CYS A 170 -7.91 -15.21 9.71
C CYS A 170 -7.56 -16.00 10.97
N SER A 171 -8.54 -16.72 11.50
CA SER A 171 -8.29 -17.70 12.56
C SER A 171 -7.33 -18.78 12.04
N ASP A 172 -6.64 -19.49 12.93
CA ASP A 172 -5.82 -20.63 12.52
C ASP A 172 -6.66 -21.74 11.86
N GLU A 173 -7.93 -21.86 12.23
CA GLU A 173 -8.87 -22.79 11.60
C GLU A 173 -9.18 -22.37 10.16
N ASP A 174 -9.55 -21.11 9.95
CA ASP A 174 -9.83 -20.53 8.64
C ASP A 174 -8.61 -20.62 7.72
N ARG A 175 -7.40 -20.40 8.25
CA ARG A 175 -6.15 -20.53 7.49
C ARG A 175 -5.85 -21.98 7.13
N ARG A 176 -6.08 -22.93 8.04
CA ARG A 176 -5.93 -24.36 7.74
C ARG A 176 -6.95 -24.84 6.72
N GLU A 177 -8.17 -24.32 6.78
CA GLU A 177 -9.22 -24.63 5.83
C GLU A 177 -8.90 -24.05 4.44
N SER A 178 -8.53 -22.76 4.36
CA SER A 178 -8.21 -22.11 3.09
C SER A 178 -7.07 -22.82 2.35
N SER A 179 -6.06 -23.29 3.08
CA SER A 179 -4.92 -24.04 2.53
C SER A 179 -5.35 -25.29 1.75
N LYS A 180 -6.50 -25.91 2.09
CA LYS A 180 -7.04 -27.07 1.36
C LYS A 180 -7.64 -26.69 0.01
N TYR A 181 -7.87 -25.41 -0.24
CA TYR A 181 -8.61 -24.92 -1.40
C TYR A 181 -7.76 -24.05 -2.34
N LEU A 182 -6.53 -23.69 -1.94
CA LEU A 182 -5.64 -22.82 -2.73
C LEU A 182 -5.33 -23.37 -4.14
N HIS A 183 -5.37 -24.68 -4.31
CA HIS A 183 -5.14 -25.38 -5.58
C HIS A 183 -6.41 -25.55 -6.44
N LEU A 184 -7.61 -25.35 -5.86
CA LEU A 184 -8.87 -25.44 -6.59
C LEU A 184 -8.95 -24.32 -7.64
N ARG A 185 -9.91 -24.41 -8.55
CA ARG A 185 -10.12 -23.40 -9.61
C ARG A 185 -11.60 -23.14 -9.82
N GLY A 186 -11.91 -22.03 -10.50
CA GLY A 186 -13.27 -21.71 -10.93
C GLY A 186 -14.21 -21.42 -9.76
N GLN A 187 -15.50 -21.63 -10.01
CA GLN A 187 -16.57 -21.33 -9.07
C GLN A 187 -16.43 -22.08 -7.73
N GLU A 188 -15.93 -23.31 -7.73
CA GLU A 188 -15.74 -24.07 -6.48
C GLU A 188 -14.74 -23.36 -5.54
N ARG A 189 -13.60 -22.88 -6.07
CA ARG A 189 -12.63 -22.12 -5.28
C ARG A 189 -13.27 -20.83 -4.75
N GLU A 190 -13.95 -20.11 -5.62
CA GLU A 190 -14.60 -18.84 -5.29
C GLU A 190 -15.57 -19.02 -4.12
N GLU A 191 -16.51 -19.97 -4.20
CA GLU A 191 -17.49 -20.25 -3.13
C GLU A 191 -16.82 -20.57 -1.79
N LYS A 192 -15.74 -21.37 -1.81
CA LYS A 192 -14.98 -21.72 -0.60
C LYS A 192 -14.24 -20.52 0.00
N MET A 193 -13.58 -19.71 -0.84
CA MET A 193 -12.86 -18.53 -0.37
C MET A 193 -13.81 -17.45 0.16
N VAL A 194 -14.93 -17.22 -0.53
CA VAL A 194 -15.96 -16.28 -0.09
C VAL A 194 -16.53 -16.69 1.26
N THR A 195 -16.83 -17.98 1.46
CA THR A 195 -17.31 -18.48 2.77
C THR A 195 -16.32 -18.17 3.90
N ILE A 196 -15.02 -18.34 3.67
CA ILE A 196 -13.97 -18.05 4.66
C ILE A 196 -13.88 -16.54 4.91
N MET A 197 -13.94 -15.73 3.85
CA MET A 197 -13.94 -14.28 3.95
C MET A 197 -15.15 -13.78 4.75
N GLU A 198 -16.36 -14.25 4.46
CA GLU A 198 -17.58 -13.89 5.18
C GLU A 198 -17.51 -14.27 6.65
N ARG A 199 -17.05 -15.49 6.98
CA ARG A 199 -16.85 -15.93 8.36
C ARG A 199 -15.85 -15.03 9.10
N THR A 200 -14.73 -14.71 8.45
CA THR A 200 -13.72 -13.80 9.01
C THR A 200 -14.28 -12.39 9.21
N ALA A 201 -14.99 -11.84 8.22
CA ALA A 201 -15.60 -10.52 8.28
C ALA A 201 -16.61 -10.42 9.44
N ASN A 202 -17.51 -11.39 9.54
CA ASN A 202 -18.55 -11.42 10.58
C ASN A 202 -17.93 -11.53 11.97
N ARG A 203 -16.92 -12.39 12.15
CA ARG A 203 -16.20 -12.52 13.43
C ARG A 203 -15.52 -11.20 13.82
N LEU A 204 -14.83 -10.54 12.88
CA LEU A 204 -14.16 -9.27 13.15
C LEU A 204 -15.17 -8.15 13.44
N ALA A 205 -16.29 -8.09 12.72
CA ALA A 205 -17.37 -7.15 12.95
C ALA A 205 -17.95 -7.32 14.36
N GLU A 206 -18.26 -8.55 14.77
CA GLU A 206 -18.74 -8.87 16.11
C GLU A 206 -17.74 -8.46 17.19
N GLN A 207 -16.46 -8.81 17.02
CA GLN A 207 -15.38 -8.45 17.95
C GLN A 207 -15.23 -6.94 18.14
N LEU A 208 -15.51 -6.16 17.09
CA LEU A 208 -15.41 -4.70 17.08
C LEU A 208 -16.75 -3.99 17.37
N GLY A 209 -17.82 -4.74 17.61
CA GLY A 209 -19.14 -4.20 17.95
C GLY A 209 -19.98 -3.68 16.77
N TYR A 210 -19.66 -4.08 15.54
CA TYR A 210 -20.48 -3.78 14.35
C TYR A 210 -21.57 -4.85 14.15
N GLN A 211 -22.74 -4.44 13.65
CA GLN A 211 -23.84 -5.39 13.38
C GLN A 211 -23.58 -6.21 12.12
N LYS A 212 -22.98 -5.59 11.10
CA LYS A 212 -22.58 -6.22 9.84
C LYS A 212 -21.19 -5.74 9.43
N PRO A 213 -20.41 -6.55 8.69
CA PRO A 213 -19.09 -6.13 8.23
C PRO A 213 -19.09 -4.83 7.43
N ALA A 214 -20.12 -4.59 6.62
CA ALA A 214 -20.21 -3.39 5.79
C ALA A 214 -20.38 -2.08 6.60
N ASP A 215 -20.83 -2.15 7.86
CA ASP A 215 -21.12 -0.97 8.68
C ASP A 215 -19.85 -0.17 9.04
N ILE A 216 -18.66 -0.75 8.87
CA ILE A 216 -17.39 -0.06 9.08
C ILE A 216 -17.01 0.88 7.93
N LEU A 217 -17.57 0.66 6.73
CA LEU A 217 -17.21 1.39 5.52
C LEU A 217 -18.23 2.47 5.22
N HIS A 218 -17.73 3.68 5.02
CA HIS A 218 -18.51 4.81 4.58
C HIS A 218 -18.29 5.07 3.08
N PRO A 219 -19.30 5.56 2.35
CA PRO A 219 -19.09 6.07 1.00
C PRO A 219 -18.19 7.31 1.05
N ILE A 220 -17.28 7.45 0.09
CA ILE A 220 -16.38 8.61 0.01
C ILE A 220 -17.13 9.95 -0.15
N GLU A 221 -18.38 9.92 -0.63
CA GLU A 221 -19.26 11.08 -0.69
C GLU A 221 -19.47 11.74 0.68
N GLU A 222 -19.47 10.97 1.77
CA GLU A 222 -19.53 11.51 3.13
C GLU A 222 -18.26 12.31 3.47
N LEU A 223 -17.09 11.82 3.09
CA LEU A 223 -15.82 12.53 3.27
C LEU A 223 -15.77 13.82 2.43
N ILE A 224 -16.21 13.74 1.17
CA ILE A 224 -16.31 14.90 0.28
C ILE A 224 -17.30 15.93 0.84
N GLY A 225 -18.45 15.48 1.34
CA GLY A 225 -19.45 16.34 1.99
C GLY A 225 -18.88 17.02 3.24
N LEU A 226 -18.08 16.30 4.02
CA LEU A 226 -17.40 16.85 5.19
C LEU A 226 -16.47 18.01 4.81
N PHE A 227 -15.58 17.81 3.83
CA PHE A 227 -14.62 18.83 3.37
C PHE A 227 -15.21 19.92 2.46
N LYS A 228 -16.46 19.76 1.99
CA LYS A 228 -17.24 20.83 1.35
C LYS A 228 -18.09 21.65 2.32
N GLY A 229 -18.28 21.15 3.55
CA GLY A 229 -19.19 21.73 4.52
C GLY A 229 -18.53 21.93 5.87
N PRO A 230 -18.81 21.06 6.87
CA PRO A 230 -18.44 21.31 8.27
C PRO A 230 -16.96 21.62 8.52
N VAL A 231 -16.05 21.07 7.73
CA VAL A 231 -14.60 21.27 7.89
C VAL A 231 -13.97 21.87 6.64
N ALA A 232 -14.76 22.54 5.81
CA ALA A 232 -14.24 23.23 4.63
C ALA A 232 -13.16 24.25 5.02
N GLY A 233 -12.05 24.27 4.27
CA GLY A 233 -10.94 25.17 4.53
C GLY A 233 -10.04 24.80 5.71
N THR A 234 -10.34 23.73 6.46
CA THR A 234 -9.44 23.26 7.51
C THR A 234 -8.15 22.71 6.90
N GLN A 235 -7.05 22.93 7.62
CA GLN A 235 -5.75 22.47 7.20
C GLN A 235 -5.57 21.01 7.58
N SER A 236 -5.21 20.16 6.61
CA SER A 236 -5.12 18.70 6.80
C SER A 236 -3.82 18.12 6.25
N LEU A 237 -3.29 17.07 6.87
CA LEU A 237 -2.17 16.32 6.32
C LEU A 237 -2.73 15.22 5.42
N VAL A 238 -2.14 15.04 4.24
CA VAL A 238 -2.54 13.99 3.31
C VAL A 238 -1.38 13.01 3.15
N LEU A 239 -1.64 11.74 3.44
CA LEU A 239 -0.69 10.65 3.37
C LEU A 239 -1.11 9.67 2.27
N GLY A 240 -0.15 9.16 1.50
CA GLY A 240 -0.39 8.17 0.45
C GLY A 240 0.48 6.93 0.62
N GLY A 241 -0.15 5.78 0.81
CA GLY A 241 0.48 4.45 0.72
C GLY A 241 -0.10 3.58 -0.40
N GLY A 242 -1.19 4.03 -1.04
CA GLY A 242 -1.81 3.37 -2.20
C GLY A 242 -1.82 4.25 -3.46
N PRO A 243 -2.60 3.84 -4.47
CA PRO A 243 -2.83 4.61 -5.70
C PRO A 243 -3.38 6.02 -5.42
N PHE A 244 -3.17 6.94 -6.38
CA PHE A 244 -3.59 8.33 -6.23
C PHE A 244 -5.09 8.58 -6.51
N THR A 245 -5.87 7.55 -6.86
CA THR A 245 -7.26 7.67 -7.35
C THR A 245 -8.16 8.47 -6.40
N GLU A 246 -8.23 8.06 -5.13
CA GLU A 246 -9.05 8.71 -4.09
C GLU A 246 -8.49 10.07 -3.71
N MET A 247 -7.15 10.21 -3.68
CA MET A 247 -6.48 11.46 -3.36
C MET A 247 -6.79 12.54 -4.40
N VAL A 248 -6.68 12.21 -5.69
CA VAL A 248 -7.00 13.11 -6.80
C VAL A 248 -8.47 13.50 -6.75
N ARG A 249 -9.37 12.55 -6.54
CA ARG A 249 -10.80 12.82 -6.43
C ARG A 249 -11.07 13.81 -5.29
N LEU A 250 -10.55 13.54 -4.10
CA LEU A 250 -10.77 14.40 -2.93
C LEU A 250 -10.25 15.82 -3.17
N LEU A 251 -9.04 15.97 -3.72
CA LEU A 251 -8.44 17.27 -3.99
C LEU A 251 -9.09 18.01 -5.16
N ALA A 252 -9.68 17.30 -6.12
CA ALA A 252 -10.38 17.89 -7.25
C ALA A 252 -11.79 18.34 -6.87
N GLU A 253 -12.48 17.58 -6.01
CA GLU A 253 -13.86 17.84 -5.67
C GLU A 253 -14.03 18.74 -4.44
N THR A 254 -13.02 18.93 -3.58
CA THR A 254 -13.18 19.65 -2.31
C THR A 254 -12.27 20.87 -2.15
N ASP A 255 -12.65 21.75 -1.21
CA ASP A 255 -11.82 22.87 -0.74
C ASP A 255 -10.86 22.46 0.39
N LEU A 256 -10.57 21.16 0.55
CA LEU A 256 -9.55 20.63 1.46
C LEU A 256 -8.26 21.44 1.30
N VAL A 257 -7.68 21.98 2.38
CA VAL A 257 -6.41 22.73 2.33
C VAL A 257 -5.29 21.85 2.86
N PRO A 258 -4.45 21.23 2.00
CA PRO A 258 -3.42 20.35 2.52
C PRO A 258 -2.30 21.17 3.18
N LEU A 259 -1.95 20.83 4.43
CA LEU A 259 -0.67 21.22 5.04
C LEU A 259 0.48 20.72 4.17
N ALA A 260 0.40 19.45 3.79
CA ALA A 260 1.28 18.79 2.85
C ALA A 260 0.64 17.49 2.32
N ILE A 261 1.18 17.02 1.20
CA ILE A 261 1.01 15.66 0.71
C ILE A 261 2.34 14.92 0.88
N VAL A 262 2.32 13.74 1.51
CA VAL A 262 3.47 12.83 1.61
C VAL A 262 3.05 11.46 1.15
N ALA A 263 3.66 10.93 0.09
CA ALA A 263 3.22 9.66 -0.50
C ALA A 263 4.37 8.80 -1.04
N MET A 264 4.19 7.48 -0.98
CA MET A 264 5.02 6.49 -1.67
C MET A 264 4.76 6.59 -3.19
N ALA A 265 5.71 7.15 -3.95
CA ALA A 265 5.54 7.35 -5.38
C ALA A 265 6.86 7.68 -6.08
N ARG A 266 6.84 7.56 -7.41
CA ARG A 266 7.96 7.83 -8.32
C ARG A 266 9.15 6.90 -8.10
N THR A 267 10.09 6.99 -9.04
CA THR A 267 11.37 6.28 -9.01
C THR A 267 12.49 7.20 -9.50
N TRP A 268 13.66 7.14 -8.87
CA TRP A 268 14.85 7.85 -9.35
C TRP A 268 15.53 7.11 -10.50
N HIS A 269 15.61 5.79 -10.38
CA HIS A 269 16.39 4.93 -11.26
C HIS A 269 15.53 3.86 -11.92
N ALA A 270 14.38 3.52 -11.31
CA ALA A 270 13.49 2.45 -11.79
C ALA A 270 14.19 1.10 -11.92
N ASP A 271 15.09 0.79 -10.98
CA ASP A 271 15.98 -0.37 -11.05
C ASP A 271 15.91 -1.28 -9.82
N VAL A 272 14.99 -0.99 -8.89
CA VAL A 272 14.75 -1.76 -7.65
C VAL A 272 13.38 -2.43 -7.62
N ASN A 273 12.45 -1.89 -8.41
CA ASN A 273 11.12 -2.45 -8.58
C ASN A 273 11.13 -3.48 -9.68
N ILE A 274 10.21 -4.42 -9.54
CA ILE A 274 9.90 -5.40 -10.60
C ILE A 274 9.38 -4.65 -11.85
N PHE A 275 8.57 -3.61 -11.62
CA PHE A 275 8.05 -2.73 -12.66
C PHE A 275 8.93 -1.51 -12.87
N VAL A 276 8.87 -0.95 -14.08
CA VAL A 276 9.57 0.30 -14.41
C VAL A 276 8.97 1.50 -13.67
N ASN A 277 7.68 1.47 -13.37
CA ASN A 277 7.03 2.45 -12.51
C ASN A 277 7.06 2.01 -11.04
N ASN A 278 6.86 2.96 -10.14
CA ASN A 278 6.43 2.63 -8.78
C ASN A 278 5.05 1.92 -8.85
N TYR A 279 4.79 1.01 -7.92
CA TYR A 279 3.56 0.22 -7.92
C TYR A 279 2.29 1.09 -7.81
N ASN A 280 2.28 2.06 -6.89
CA ASN A 280 1.16 2.97 -6.70
C ASN A 280 0.91 3.87 -7.93
N ASP A 281 1.98 4.28 -8.62
CA ASP A 281 1.89 5.01 -9.88
C ASP A 281 1.31 4.14 -11.01
N LEU A 282 1.66 2.85 -11.03
CA LEU A 282 1.23 1.90 -12.05
C LEU A 282 -0.27 1.62 -11.96
N MET A 283 -0.85 1.57 -10.75
CA MET A 283 -2.24 1.15 -10.53
C MET A 283 -3.24 2.12 -11.14
N ASP A 284 -2.91 3.39 -11.18
CA ASP A 284 -3.71 4.42 -11.83
C ASP A 284 -2.77 5.52 -12.34
N MET A 285 -2.20 5.28 -13.53
CA MET A 285 -1.25 6.19 -14.15
C MET A 285 -1.83 7.58 -14.43
N ASP A 286 -3.13 7.67 -14.68
CA ASP A 286 -3.77 8.94 -15.00
C ASP A 286 -3.96 9.76 -13.73
N ALA A 287 -4.38 9.14 -12.61
CA ALA A 287 -4.38 9.80 -11.30
C ALA A 287 -2.95 10.18 -10.85
N ALA A 288 -1.97 9.30 -11.08
CA ALA A 288 -0.57 9.56 -10.74
C ALA A 288 0.02 10.74 -11.52
N MET A 289 -0.45 11.03 -12.73
CA MET A 289 -0.08 12.23 -13.48
C MET A 289 -0.90 13.46 -13.03
N GLU A 290 -2.20 13.29 -12.79
CA GLU A 290 -3.11 14.38 -12.44
C GLU A 290 -2.80 15.00 -11.06
N ILE A 291 -2.31 14.21 -10.10
CA ILE A 291 -1.93 14.74 -8.79
C ILE A 291 -0.91 15.88 -8.90
N GLU A 292 0.05 15.81 -9.83
CA GLU A 292 1.03 16.88 -10.02
C GLU A 292 0.41 18.14 -10.64
N ASN A 293 -0.58 17.99 -11.53
CA ASN A 293 -1.35 19.11 -12.08
C ASN A 293 -2.08 19.86 -10.97
N ILE A 294 -2.75 19.12 -10.07
CA ILE A 294 -3.45 19.67 -8.92
C ILE A 294 -2.45 20.37 -7.98
N VAL A 295 -1.36 19.71 -7.62
CA VAL A 295 -0.30 20.24 -6.75
C VAL A 295 0.26 21.54 -7.30
N LYS A 296 0.58 21.59 -8.60
CA LYS A 296 1.08 22.79 -9.27
C LYS A 296 0.04 23.90 -9.30
N LYS A 297 -1.20 23.61 -9.68
CA LYS A 297 -2.29 24.59 -9.77
C LYS A 297 -2.61 25.22 -8.41
N ARG A 298 -2.57 24.42 -7.35
CA ARG A 298 -2.96 24.81 -5.98
C ARG A 298 -1.76 25.18 -5.10
N ALA A 299 -0.53 25.08 -5.61
CA ALA A 299 0.72 25.27 -4.89
C ALA A 299 0.81 24.47 -3.58
N ILE A 300 0.35 23.20 -3.62
CA ILE A 300 0.34 22.33 -2.45
C ILE A 300 1.77 21.87 -2.13
N PRO A 301 2.24 21.94 -0.87
CA PRO A 301 3.52 21.34 -0.49
C PRO A 301 3.46 19.81 -0.64
N THR A 302 4.32 19.22 -1.47
CA THR A 302 4.29 17.78 -1.76
C THR A 302 5.66 17.15 -1.70
N TRP A 303 5.75 15.98 -1.04
CA TRP A 303 6.93 15.12 -0.99
C TRP A 303 6.56 13.71 -1.44
N PHE A 304 7.27 13.21 -2.44
CA PHE A 304 7.20 11.81 -2.81
C PHE A 304 8.40 11.04 -2.28
N PHE A 305 8.12 9.86 -1.78
CA PHE A 305 9.05 8.89 -1.25
C PHE A 305 9.23 7.78 -2.30
N PRO A 306 10.35 7.76 -3.04
CA PRO A 306 10.55 6.78 -4.10
C PRO A 306 10.99 5.44 -3.52
N THR A 307 10.73 4.34 -4.25
CA THR A 307 11.03 2.98 -3.76
C THR A 307 12.51 2.77 -3.43
N GLU A 308 13.38 3.49 -4.12
CA GLU A 308 14.81 3.54 -3.88
C GLU A 308 15.21 3.96 -2.45
N CYS A 309 14.31 4.61 -1.71
CA CYS A 309 14.51 4.99 -0.29
C CYS A 309 14.04 3.92 0.71
N ALA A 310 13.43 2.82 0.25
CA ALA A 310 12.97 1.71 1.08
C ALA A 310 13.59 0.35 0.71
N LYS A 311 14.21 0.23 -0.47
CA LYS A 311 14.71 -1.05 -1.00
C LYS A 311 16.09 -0.91 -1.63
N ALA A 312 16.98 -1.83 -1.27
CA ALA A 312 18.31 -1.93 -1.88
C ALA A 312 18.21 -2.51 -3.30
N LYS A 313 19.16 -2.17 -4.16
CA LYS A 313 19.34 -2.84 -5.45
C LYS A 313 20.21 -4.07 -5.26
N VAL A 314 19.67 -5.24 -5.59
CA VAL A 314 20.36 -6.53 -5.49
C VAL A 314 20.26 -7.26 -6.83
N GLU A 315 21.39 -7.73 -7.34
CA GLU A 315 21.47 -8.51 -8.59
C GLU A 315 22.44 -9.69 -8.38
N GLY A 316 22.01 -10.91 -8.70
CA GLY A 316 22.84 -12.11 -8.48
C GLY A 316 23.26 -12.36 -7.02
N GLY A 317 22.56 -11.77 -6.05
CA GLY A 317 22.94 -11.81 -4.63
C GLY A 317 23.93 -10.71 -4.21
N GLU A 318 24.42 -9.89 -5.13
CA GLU A 318 25.30 -8.76 -4.86
C GLU A 318 24.49 -7.47 -4.66
N VAL A 319 24.84 -6.70 -3.63
CA VAL A 319 24.22 -5.39 -3.37
C VAL A 319 24.89 -4.35 -4.27
N LEU A 320 24.19 -3.93 -5.32
CA LEU A 320 24.66 -2.92 -6.26
C LEU A 320 24.45 -1.49 -5.75
N ARG A 321 23.41 -1.29 -4.93
CA ARG A 321 23.13 -0.02 -4.25
C ARG A 321 22.50 -0.29 -2.90
N ALA A 322 23.18 0.12 -1.83
CA ALA A 322 22.68 -0.05 -0.49
C ALA A 322 21.49 0.88 -0.22
N CYS A 323 20.56 0.40 0.60
CA CYS A 323 19.51 1.20 1.20
C CYS A 323 19.54 0.90 2.70
N PRO A 324 20.07 1.80 3.55
CA PRO A 324 20.21 1.51 4.97
C PRO A 324 18.89 1.24 5.69
N TRP A 325 17.76 1.74 5.17
CA TRP A 325 16.42 1.49 5.69
C TRP A 325 15.75 0.23 5.11
N ASP A 326 16.40 -0.47 4.19
CA ASP A 326 16.01 -1.81 3.77
C ASP A 326 16.44 -2.82 4.86
N PHE A 327 15.70 -2.82 5.98
CA PHE A 327 16.08 -3.49 7.22
C PHE A 327 16.31 -4.99 7.04
N ALA A 328 17.37 -5.51 7.66
CA ALA A 328 17.60 -6.95 7.72
C ALA A 328 16.57 -7.63 8.64
N THR A 329 16.34 -8.93 8.46
CA THR A 329 15.39 -9.72 9.29
C THR A 329 15.64 -9.55 10.79
N LYS A 330 16.90 -9.55 11.22
CA LYS A 330 17.26 -9.33 12.64
C LYS A 330 16.87 -7.94 13.16
N GLU A 331 16.89 -6.93 12.29
CA GLU A 331 16.56 -5.55 12.61
C GLU A 331 15.04 -5.39 12.68
N LEU A 332 14.31 -5.99 11.74
CA LEU A 332 12.85 -6.07 11.79
C LEU A 332 12.38 -6.73 13.10
N ILE A 333 12.92 -7.91 13.44
CA ILE A 333 12.63 -8.57 14.72
C ILE A 333 12.91 -7.64 15.91
N ALA A 334 14.03 -6.90 15.87
CA ALA A 334 14.36 -5.95 16.94
C ALA A 334 13.32 -4.82 17.06
N ILE A 335 12.85 -4.25 15.94
CA ILE A 335 11.79 -3.22 15.90
C ILE A 335 10.50 -3.76 16.53
N PHE A 336 9.99 -4.89 16.05
CA PHE A 336 8.72 -5.45 16.54
C PHE A 336 8.82 -5.95 17.98
N LYS A 337 9.97 -6.51 18.38
CA LYS A 337 10.20 -6.90 19.78
C LYS A 337 10.23 -5.69 20.71
N ALA A 338 10.88 -4.61 20.31
CA ALA A 338 10.91 -3.37 21.08
C ALA A 338 9.51 -2.72 21.18
N ALA A 339 8.68 -2.88 20.15
CA ALA A 339 7.29 -2.44 20.13
C ALA A 339 6.32 -3.35 20.93
N GLY A 340 6.78 -4.52 21.40
CA GLY A 340 5.90 -5.53 21.98
C GLY A 340 4.88 -6.10 20.98
N ASP A 341 5.23 -6.12 19.69
CA ASP A 341 4.32 -6.41 18.58
C ASP A 341 4.79 -7.58 17.68
N MET A 342 5.37 -8.60 18.30
CA MET A 342 5.90 -9.76 17.57
C MET A 342 4.84 -10.51 16.75
N GLU A 343 3.57 -10.45 17.15
CA GLU A 343 2.46 -11.02 16.38
C GLU A 343 2.39 -10.44 14.96
N SER A 344 2.51 -9.12 14.80
CA SER A 344 2.50 -8.50 13.46
C SER A 344 3.74 -8.84 12.64
N TYR A 345 4.90 -9.01 13.29
CA TYR A 345 6.08 -9.53 12.59
C TYR A 345 5.84 -10.95 12.08
N GLU A 346 5.32 -11.84 12.93
CA GLU A 346 5.08 -13.24 12.57
C GLU A 346 4.06 -13.36 11.44
N GLN A 347 3.02 -12.53 11.47
CA GLN A 347 2.03 -12.43 10.40
C GLN A 347 2.66 -11.89 9.11
N ALA A 348 3.43 -10.80 9.15
CA ALA A 348 4.15 -10.26 7.99
C ALA A 348 5.15 -11.27 7.40
N ALA A 349 5.84 -12.00 8.28
CA ALA A 349 6.83 -12.99 7.87
C ALA A 349 6.16 -14.24 7.27
N ALA A 350 5.03 -14.69 7.82
CA ALA A 350 4.24 -15.77 7.22
C ALA A 350 3.73 -15.37 5.84
N PHE A 351 3.14 -14.18 5.74
CA PHE A 351 2.71 -13.55 4.50
C PHE A 351 3.83 -13.51 3.45
N THR A 352 5.00 -13.00 3.81
CA THR A 352 6.19 -12.97 2.93
C THR A 352 6.59 -14.38 2.46
N ARG A 353 6.65 -15.37 3.37
CA ARG A 353 7.05 -16.75 3.03
C ARG A 353 6.08 -17.43 2.08
N GLU A 354 4.78 -17.20 2.22
CA GLU A 354 3.75 -17.81 1.37
C GLU A 354 3.84 -17.33 -0.08
N THR A 355 4.23 -16.07 -0.28
CA THR A 355 4.32 -15.47 -1.62
C THR A 355 5.51 -15.94 -2.42
N LYS A 356 6.63 -16.23 -1.73
CA LYS A 356 7.95 -16.48 -2.33
C LYS A 356 8.45 -15.36 -3.25
N THR A 357 7.73 -14.24 -3.40
CA THR A 357 8.08 -13.09 -4.26
C THR A 357 9.07 -12.16 -3.57
N LEU A 358 9.12 -12.18 -2.24
CA LEU A 358 9.99 -11.34 -1.43
C LEU A 358 10.86 -12.21 -0.52
N ALA A 359 12.15 -11.90 -0.44
CA ALA A 359 13.08 -12.61 0.45
C ALA A 359 12.88 -12.29 1.94
N LYS A 360 12.23 -11.16 2.23
CA LYS A 360 11.96 -10.65 3.58
C LYS A 360 10.81 -9.64 3.54
N VAL A 361 10.30 -9.28 4.71
CA VAL A 361 9.37 -8.15 4.87
C VAL A 361 10.07 -6.86 4.46
N HIS A 362 9.39 -6.03 3.68
CA HIS A 362 9.82 -4.66 3.38
C HIS A 362 8.84 -3.67 4.04
N MET A 363 9.35 -2.51 4.46
CA MET A 363 8.59 -1.41 5.04
C MET A 363 8.65 -0.24 4.04
N PHE A 364 7.74 -0.17 3.09
CA PHE A 364 7.59 0.90 2.13
C PHE A 364 6.80 2.08 2.72
N ASP A 365 5.53 1.87 3.03
CA ASP A 365 4.54 2.91 3.35
C ASP A 365 4.80 3.55 4.71
N VAL A 366 5.16 2.77 5.74
CA VAL A 366 5.54 3.36 7.04
C VAL A 366 6.84 4.17 6.96
N LEU A 367 7.76 3.85 6.04
CA LEU A 367 8.98 4.64 5.85
C LEU A 367 8.70 6.01 5.22
N THR A 368 7.59 6.16 4.48
CA THR A 368 7.21 7.46 3.88
C THR A 368 7.00 8.56 4.91
N VAL A 369 6.57 8.19 6.12
CA VAL A 369 6.24 9.11 7.21
C VAL A 369 7.37 9.27 8.22
N VAL A 370 8.41 8.43 8.18
CA VAL A 370 9.60 8.60 9.04
C VAL A 370 10.25 9.98 8.88
N PRO A 371 10.44 10.53 7.67
CA PRO A 371 10.94 11.90 7.51
C PRO A 371 10.09 12.97 8.20
N LEU A 372 8.77 12.76 8.37
CA LEU A 372 7.92 13.70 9.10
C LEU A 372 8.20 13.71 10.60
N ALA A 373 8.61 12.57 11.16
CA ALA A 373 9.06 12.49 12.56
C ALA A 373 10.54 12.88 12.73
N LEU A 374 11.36 12.67 11.69
CA LEU A 374 12.79 12.94 11.67
C LEU A 374 13.15 13.84 10.47
N PRO A 375 12.87 15.16 10.51
CA PRO A 375 12.99 16.04 9.35
C PRO A 375 14.38 16.12 8.69
N SER A 376 15.44 15.82 9.44
CA SER A 376 16.82 15.80 8.96
C SER A 376 17.30 14.42 8.49
N SER A 377 16.43 13.41 8.50
CA SER A 377 16.81 12.02 8.25
C SER A 377 17.11 11.71 6.78
N LEU A 378 16.52 12.48 5.86
CA LEU A 378 16.63 12.24 4.43
C LEU A 378 16.59 13.57 3.65
N PRO A 379 17.58 13.85 2.78
CA PRO A 379 17.52 15.01 1.91
C PRO A 379 16.46 14.82 0.83
N TYR A 380 15.99 15.93 0.27
CA TYR A 380 15.09 15.94 -0.89
C TYR A 380 15.57 16.95 -1.94
N ARG A 381 15.09 16.77 -3.17
CA ARG A 381 15.34 17.65 -4.31
C ARG A 381 14.00 18.07 -4.90
N ARG A 382 13.95 19.29 -5.42
CA ARG A 382 12.80 19.74 -6.21
C ARG A 382 12.88 19.10 -7.59
N ALA A 383 11.74 18.65 -8.09
CA ALA A 383 11.64 17.94 -9.34
C ALA A 383 10.33 18.26 -10.08
N VAL A 384 10.28 17.86 -11.34
CA VAL A 384 9.05 17.75 -12.14
C VAL A 384 8.95 16.31 -12.63
N SER A 385 7.73 15.77 -12.70
CA SER A 385 7.52 14.51 -13.40
C SER A 385 7.30 14.75 -14.90
N TYR A 386 7.61 13.76 -15.72
CA TYR A 386 7.28 13.74 -17.14
C TYR A 386 6.93 12.33 -17.59
N GLY A 387 6.00 12.24 -18.54
CA GLY A 387 5.67 10.97 -19.19
C GLY A 387 6.78 10.58 -20.17
N ASP A 388 7.12 9.30 -20.17
CA ASP A 388 8.10 8.69 -21.07
C ASP A 388 7.59 7.31 -21.52
N GLN A 389 8.30 6.66 -22.43
CA GLN A 389 7.99 5.30 -22.89
C GLN A 389 9.19 4.37 -22.80
N VAL A 390 9.01 3.23 -22.16
CA VAL A 390 10.01 2.14 -22.11
C VAL A 390 9.38 0.88 -22.67
N LYS A 391 9.93 0.38 -23.78
CA LYS A 391 9.40 -0.80 -24.50
C LYS A 391 7.90 -0.69 -24.82
N GLY A 392 7.44 0.50 -25.20
CA GLY A 392 6.02 0.76 -25.52
C GLY A 392 5.13 1.06 -24.30
N ARG A 393 5.63 0.93 -23.08
CA ARG A 393 4.87 1.21 -21.86
C ARG A 393 5.02 2.65 -21.41
N ARG A 394 3.90 3.25 -21.02
CA ARG A 394 3.92 4.56 -20.35
C ARG A 394 4.67 4.44 -19.03
N VAL A 395 5.61 5.34 -18.79
CA VAL A 395 6.31 5.44 -17.51
C VAL A 395 6.33 6.89 -17.03
N ILE A 396 6.35 7.05 -15.71
CA ILE A 396 6.51 8.36 -15.08
C ILE A 396 7.96 8.48 -14.65
N ARG A 397 8.66 9.47 -15.20
CA ARG A 397 10.04 9.79 -14.86
C ARG A 397 10.09 11.11 -14.11
N ILE A 398 11.15 11.30 -13.34
CA ILE A 398 11.44 12.56 -12.65
C ILE A 398 12.72 13.17 -13.17
N LYS A 399 12.77 14.49 -13.19
CA LYS A 399 14.01 15.25 -13.40
C LYS A 399 14.10 16.35 -12.35
N GLU A 400 15.31 16.57 -11.84
CA GLU A 400 15.56 17.69 -10.94
C GLU A 400 15.23 19.01 -11.62
N ALA A 401 14.55 19.89 -10.90
CA ALA A 401 14.16 21.21 -11.35
C ALA A 401 14.08 22.13 -10.14
N ALA A 402 14.89 23.18 -10.09
CA ALA A 402 14.97 24.09 -8.94
C ALA A 402 13.62 24.78 -8.61
N ASP A 403 12.76 24.93 -9.61
CA ASP A 403 11.41 25.49 -9.55
C ASP A 403 10.31 24.42 -9.65
N GLY A 404 10.66 23.13 -9.60
CA GLY A 404 9.72 22.02 -9.71
C GLY A 404 8.64 22.00 -8.62
N PRO A 405 7.39 21.62 -8.93
CA PRO A 405 6.25 21.73 -8.02
C PRO A 405 6.28 20.70 -6.89
N ILE A 406 7.09 19.65 -7.02
CA ILE A 406 7.18 18.55 -6.07
C ILE A 406 8.59 18.43 -5.49
N ASN A 407 8.67 17.84 -4.30
CA ASN A 407 9.92 17.39 -3.69
C ASN A 407 10.00 15.87 -3.78
N ILE A 408 11.18 15.33 -4.10
CA ILE A 408 11.44 13.89 -4.09
C ILE A 408 12.54 13.61 -3.09
N PHE A 409 12.30 12.69 -2.16
CA PHE A 409 13.33 12.22 -1.24
C PHE A 409 14.45 11.50 -1.98
N CYS A 410 15.69 11.75 -1.59
CA CYS A 410 16.86 11.16 -2.22
C CYS A 410 17.31 9.91 -1.45
N PRO A 411 17.67 8.81 -2.13
CA PRO A 411 18.23 7.61 -1.49
C PRO A 411 19.70 7.86 -1.09
N ASP A 412 19.92 8.80 -0.18
CA ASP A 412 21.24 9.17 0.32
C ASP A 412 21.71 8.17 1.38
N GLU A 413 22.60 7.26 0.95
CA GLU A 413 23.12 6.19 1.80
C GLU A 413 23.73 6.71 3.12
N LYS A 414 24.45 7.84 3.09
CA LYS A 414 25.10 8.38 4.29
C LYS A 414 24.07 8.93 5.28
N ALA A 415 23.12 9.71 4.80
CA ALA A 415 22.05 10.28 5.62
C ALA A 415 21.17 9.19 6.23
N MET A 416 20.78 8.19 5.42
CA MET A 416 19.97 7.06 5.86
C MET A 416 20.71 6.19 6.88
N ALA A 417 22.00 5.93 6.67
CA ALA A 417 22.80 5.18 7.62
C ALA A 417 22.94 5.94 8.95
N ALA A 418 23.15 7.26 8.90
CA ALA A 418 23.25 8.10 10.09
C ALA A 418 21.92 8.19 10.87
N SER A 419 20.79 8.04 10.20
CA SER A 419 19.44 8.12 10.79
C SER A 419 18.79 6.76 11.09
N LYS A 420 19.43 5.65 10.68
CA LYS A 420 18.87 4.30 10.73
C LYS A 420 18.32 3.91 12.11
N GLU A 421 19.13 4.08 13.16
CA GLU A 421 18.71 3.69 14.51
C GLU A 421 17.51 4.54 14.99
N MET A 422 17.46 5.83 14.62
CA MET A 422 16.33 6.69 14.94
C MET A 422 15.08 6.29 14.17
N ALA A 423 15.21 5.92 12.89
CA ALA A 423 14.10 5.39 12.09
C ALA A 423 13.54 4.09 12.70
N MET A 424 14.40 3.17 13.13
CA MET A 424 13.98 1.94 13.81
C MET A 424 13.23 2.24 15.13
N LYS A 425 13.73 3.19 15.92
CA LYS A 425 13.06 3.63 17.15
C LYS A 425 11.72 4.29 16.87
N GLU A 426 11.62 5.08 15.80
CA GLU A 426 10.38 5.72 15.39
C GLU A 426 9.31 4.70 15.03
N ILE A 427 9.65 3.73 14.19
CA ILE A 427 8.74 2.66 13.80
C ILE A 427 8.34 1.85 15.04
N SER A 428 9.29 1.51 15.91
CA SER A 428 8.99 0.81 17.16
C SER A 428 8.05 1.60 18.06
N TYR A 429 8.21 2.93 18.16
CA TYR A 429 7.36 3.80 18.95
C TYR A 429 5.92 3.80 18.43
N VAL A 430 5.75 3.92 17.11
CA VAL A 430 4.43 3.91 16.44
C VAL A 430 3.70 2.58 16.60
N LEU A 431 4.45 1.47 16.60
CA LEU A 431 3.89 0.13 16.76
C LEU A 431 3.64 -0.25 18.22
N SER A 432 4.10 0.56 19.18
CA SER A 432 3.91 0.31 20.60
C SER A 432 2.46 0.61 21.01
N PRO A 433 1.88 -0.12 21.99
CA PRO A 433 0.60 0.24 22.57
C PRO A 433 0.62 1.66 23.16
N VAL A 434 -0.52 2.35 23.11
CA VAL A 434 -0.71 3.58 23.87
C VAL A 434 -0.72 3.21 25.36
N ASN A 435 0.31 3.63 26.09
CA ASN A 435 0.31 3.50 27.55
C ASN A 435 -0.79 4.41 28.11
N GLU A 436 -1.79 3.83 28.77
CA GLU A 436 -2.74 4.58 29.58
C GLU A 436 -1.92 5.41 30.60
N LYS A 437 -2.00 6.74 30.49
CA LYS A 437 -1.38 7.67 31.44
C LYS A 437 -2.30 7.92 32.63
#